data_AF-A0A3N6P024-F1
#
_entry.id   AF-A0A3N6P024-F1
#
_cell.length_a   1.000
_cell.length_b   1.000
_cell.length_c   1.000
_cell.angle_alpha   90.00
_cell.angle_beta   90.00
_cell.angle_gamma   90.00
#
_symmetry.space_group_name_H-M   'P 1'
#
loop_
_entity.id
_entity.type
_entity.pdbx_description
1 polymer ?
#
loop_
_entity_poly.entity_id
_entity_poly.type
_entity_poly.pdbx_seq_one_letter_code
_entity_poly.pdbx_strand_id
1 'polypeptide(L)'
;MVADVTEISRSLDEHHTRFLRVCAGGLAVLVAWLHLLHPEYGYEHLLRYIEYGTVYDPRPPLFVGSGLAIFAGIVLAFKGVGKRRVYLLGIALMGVYLLGYVAWHTVLDHGAFWPHIDPHHHDDVGLVESMVAHLQADTIAMVSKTAETVLLFLLAVLYGTDVE
;
A
#
# COMPACT_ATOMS: atom_id res chain seq x y z
N MET A 1 -44.91 12.18 12.78
CA MET A 1 -44.26 11.22 11.87
C MET A 1 -42.94 10.86 12.53
N VAL A 2 -42.88 9.73 13.23
CA VAL A 2 -41.69 9.27 13.97
C VAL A 2 -40.99 8.30 13.03
N ALA A 3 -39.76 8.60 12.62
CA ALA A 3 -38.95 7.66 11.85
C ALA A 3 -38.76 6.38 12.67
N ASP A 4 -38.90 5.23 12.04
CA ASP A 4 -38.69 3.94 12.69
C ASP A 4 -37.22 3.84 13.16
N VAL A 5 -36.99 3.28 14.34
CA VAL A 5 -35.64 3.10 14.90
C VAL A 5 -34.75 2.31 13.94
N THR A 6 -35.35 1.39 13.18
CA THR A 6 -34.70 0.61 12.13
C THR A 6 -34.18 1.48 10.98
N GLU A 7 -34.94 2.49 10.54
CA GLU A 7 -34.51 3.42 9.48
C GLU A 7 -33.36 4.30 9.94
N ILE A 8 -33.41 4.76 11.19
CA ILE A 8 -32.32 5.56 11.79
C ILE A 8 -31.03 4.75 11.83
N SER A 9 -31.05 3.50 12.32
CA SER A 9 -29.87 2.63 12.36
C SER A 9 -29.28 2.40 10.97
N ARG A 10 -30.11 2.07 9.99
CA ARG A 10 -29.66 1.83 8.60
C ARG A 10 -28.98 3.07 8.00
N SER A 11 -29.56 4.25 8.20
CA SER A 11 -29.00 5.50 7.68
C SER A 11 -27.63 5.84 8.27
N LEU A 12 -27.42 5.52 9.56
CA LEU A 12 -26.15 5.70 10.24
C LEU A 12 -25.09 4.75 9.68
N ASP A 13 -25.44 3.49 9.46
CA ASP A 13 -24.53 2.48 8.88
C ASP A 13 -24.12 2.83 7.45
N GLU A 14 -25.05 3.33 6.63
CA GLU A 14 -24.79 3.81 5.27
C GLU A 14 -23.85 5.03 5.27
N HIS A 15 -24.08 6.00 6.16
CA HIS A 15 -23.21 7.17 6.29
C HIS A 15 -21.81 6.77 6.75
N HIS A 16 -21.70 5.86 7.72
CA HIS A 16 -20.42 5.37 8.23
C HIS A 16 -19.63 4.63 7.16
N THR A 17 -20.28 3.73 6.43
CA THR A 17 -19.66 2.98 5.32
C THR A 17 -19.22 3.91 4.20
N ARG A 18 -20.05 4.91 3.85
CA ARG A 18 -19.67 5.93 2.87
C ARG A 18 -18.44 6.73 3.31
N PHE A 19 -18.37 7.12 4.57
CA PHE A 19 -17.21 7.83 5.12
C PHE A 19 -15.95 6.96 5.04
N LEU A 20 -16.02 5.70 5.47
CA LEU A 20 -14.90 4.75 5.39
C LEU A 20 -14.42 4.55 3.94
N ARG A 21 -15.34 4.42 2.97
CA ARG A 21 -14.99 4.33 1.54
C ARG A 21 -14.25 5.57 1.05
N VAL A 22 -14.67 6.77 1.45
CA VAL A 22 -13.99 8.03 1.08
C VAL A 22 -12.60 8.11 1.69
N CYS A 23 -12.45 7.79 2.97
CA CYS A 23 -11.15 7.74 3.64
C CYS A 23 -10.22 6.72 2.99
N ALA A 24 -10.70 5.49 2.75
CA ALA A 24 -9.93 4.44 2.10
C ALA A 24 -9.53 4.83 0.67
N GLY A 25 -10.45 5.42 -0.11
CA GLY A 25 -10.15 5.88 -1.46
C GLY A 25 -9.10 6.99 -1.48
N GLY A 26 -9.23 8.00 -0.61
CA GLY A 26 -8.24 9.08 -0.50
C GLY A 26 -6.86 8.56 -0.08
N LEU A 27 -6.82 7.62 0.87
CA LEU A 27 -5.58 7.01 1.32
C LEU A 27 -4.96 6.10 0.26
N ALA A 28 -5.78 5.38 -0.52
CA ALA A 28 -5.31 4.60 -1.66
C ALA A 28 -4.68 5.50 -2.75
N VAL A 29 -5.24 6.69 -3.00
CA VAL A 29 -4.62 7.68 -3.89
C VAL A 29 -3.26 8.13 -3.35
N LEU A 30 -3.17 8.42 -2.05
CA LEU A 30 -1.90 8.80 -1.42
C LEU A 30 -0.85 7.68 -1.54
N VAL A 31 -1.21 6.43 -1.23
CA VAL A 31 -0.29 5.29 -1.34
C VAL A 31 0.16 5.07 -2.79
N ALA A 32 -0.77 5.14 -3.76
CA ALA A 32 -0.43 5.03 -5.18
C ALA A 32 0.54 6.15 -5.61
N TRP A 33 0.31 7.38 -5.15
CA TRP A 33 1.18 8.51 -5.41
C TRP A 33 2.59 8.32 -4.85
N LEU A 34 2.70 7.88 -3.58
CA LEU A 34 3.99 7.63 -2.92
C LEU A 34 4.81 6.56 -3.65
N HIS A 35 4.16 5.55 -4.23
CA HIS A 35 4.86 4.51 -4.99
C HIS A 35 5.23 4.96 -6.40
N LEU A 36 4.30 5.59 -7.12
CA LEU A 36 4.53 6.05 -8.49
C LEU A 36 5.57 7.15 -8.57
N LEU A 37 5.56 8.07 -7.60
CA LEU A 37 6.44 9.24 -7.58
C LEU A 37 7.52 9.11 -6.50
N HIS A 38 7.82 7.90 -6.06
CA HIS A 38 8.92 7.68 -5.13
C HIS A 38 10.20 8.29 -5.72
N PRO A 39 10.96 9.12 -4.97
CA PRO A 39 12.12 9.81 -5.54
C PRO A 39 13.15 8.84 -6.14
N GLU A 40 13.32 7.67 -5.53
CA GLU A 40 14.33 6.68 -5.92
C GLU A 40 13.77 5.53 -6.78
N TYR A 41 12.47 5.24 -6.68
CA TYR A 41 11.88 4.03 -7.26
C TYR A 41 10.63 4.31 -8.10
N GLY A 42 10.29 5.59 -8.30
CA GLY A 42 9.13 6.00 -9.07
C GLY A 42 9.33 5.86 -10.58
N TYR A 43 8.35 6.38 -11.31
CA TYR A 43 8.28 6.27 -12.78
C TYR A 43 9.52 6.82 -13.48
N GLU A 44 10.16 7.86 -12.96
CA GLU A 44 11.38 8.43 -13.55
C GLU A 44 12.52 7.40 -13.63
N HIS A 45 12.69 6.59 -12.58
CA HIS A 45 13.70 5.54 -12.56
C HIS A 45 13.33 4.38 -13.48
N LEU A 46 12.05 4.00 -13.53
CA LEU A 46 11.57 3.00 -14.48
C LEU A 46 11.81 3.42 -15.93
N LEU A 47 11.58 4.69 -16.27
CA LEU A 47 11.81 5.20 -17.63
C LEU A 47 13.29 5.12 -18.02
N ARG A 48 14.21 5.47 -17.11
CA ARG A 48 15.66 5.30 -17.35
C ARG A 48 16.04 3.84 -17.58
N TYR A 49 15.44 2.91 -16.82
CA TYR A 49 15.66 1.48 -16.99
C TYR A 49 15.18 0.96 -18.34
N ILE A 50 14.02 1.43 -18.81
CA ILE A 50 13.51 1.13 -20.15
C ILE A 50 14.46 1.69 -21.22
N GLU A 51 14.91 2.94 -21.07
CA GLU A 51 15.84 3.59 -22.00
C GLU A 51 17.16 2.83 -22.12
N TYR A 52 17.72 2.39 -20.99
CA TYR A 52 18.97 1.62 -20.95
C TYR A 52 18.80 0.12 -21.22
N GLY A 53 17.57 -0.36 -21.37
CA GLY A 53 17.28 -1.78 -21.59
C GLY A 53 17.72 -2.68 -20.43
N THR A 54 17.59 -2.21 -19.19
CA THR A 54 18.06 -2.90 -17.98
C THR A 54 16.99 -2.94 -16.89
N VAL A 55 17.15 -3.84 -15.92
CA VAL A 55 16.43 -3.83 -14.64
C VAL A 55 17.45 -4.09 -13.54
N TYR A 56 18.30 -3.08 -13.32
CA TYR A 56 19.40 -3.18 -12.34
C TYR A 56 18.87 -3.34 -10.91
N ASP A 57 17.74 -2.68 -10.62
CA ASP A 57 17.04 -2.75 -9.35
C ASP A 57 15.61 -3.25 -9.61
N PRO A 58 15.10 -4.24 -8.86
CA PRO A 58 13.74 -4.73 -9.05
C PRO A 58 12.66 -3.75 -8.54
N ARG A 59 13.02 -2.76 -7.72
CA ARG A 59 12.05 -1.87 -7.05
C ARG A 59 11.30 -0.97 -8.03
N PRO A 60 11.92 -0.24 -8.98
CA PRO A 60 11.17 0.65 -9.86
C PRO A 60 10.00 0.03 -10.63
N PRO A 61 10.14 -1.13 -11.32
CA PRO A 61 9.00 -1.75 -12.00
C PRO A 61 7.93 -2.23 -11.00
N LEU A 62 8.32 -2.73 -9.82
CA LEU A 62 7.38 -3.17 -8.80
C LEU A 62 6.60 -1.99 -8.22
N PHE A 63 7.27 -0.90 -7.84
CA PHE A 63 6.66 0.31 -7.28
C PHE A 63 5.68 0.95 -8.28
N VAL A 64 6.10 1.13 -9.53
CA VAL A 64 5.24 1.73 -10.54
C VAL A 64 4.07 0.82 -10.89
N GLY A 65 4.33 -0.46 -11.16
CA GLY A 65 3.29 -1.41 -11.53
C GLY A 65 2.22 -1.57 -10.45
N SER A 66 2.64 -1.61 -9.19
CA SER A 66 1.73 -1.71 -8.05
C SER A 66 0.97 -0.40 -7.79
N GLY A 67 1.59 0.77 -7.96
CA GLY A 67 0.89 2.05 -7.93
C GLY A 67 -0.19 2.17 -9.01
N LEU A 68 0.08 1.70 -10.23
CA LEU A 68 -0.92 1.60 -11.30
C LEU A 68 -2.05 0.61 -10.95
N ALA A 69 -1.72 -0.52 -10.33
CA ALA A 69 -2.70 -1.50 -9.88
C ALA A 69 -3.64 -0.91 -8.81
N ILE A 70 -3.14 -0.08 -7.91
CA ILE A 70 -3.99 0.64 -6.93
C ILE A 70 -4.97 1.58 -7.64
N PHE A 71 -4.50 2.35 -8.62
CA PHE A 71 -5.41 3.21 -9.42
C PHE A 71 -6.49 2.40 -10.15
N ALA A 72 -6.13 1.26 -10.73
CA ALA A 72 -7.10 0.35 -11.34
C ALA A 72 -8.13 -0.13 -10.29
N GLY A 73 -7.68 -0.51 -9.09
CA GLY A 73 -8.54 -0.89 -7.98
C GLY A 73 -9.51 0.23 -7.56
N ILE A 74 -9.03 1.47 -7.46
CA ILE A 74 -9.86 2.65 -7.16
C ILE A 74 -10.96 2.82 -8.22
N VAL A 75 -10.60 2.74 -9.51
CA VAL A 75 -11.57 2.86 -10.61
C VAL A 75 -12.61 1.75 -10.57
N LEU A 76 -12.20 0.50 -10.29
CA LEU A 76 -13.13 -0.63 -10.16
C LEU A 76 -14.08 -0.45 -8.97
N ALA A 77 -13.56 -0.04 -7.81
CA ALA A 77 -14.36 0.24 -6.63
C ALA A 77 -15.36 1.38 -6.87
N PHE A 78 -14.93 2.47 -7.53
CA PHE A 78 -15.78 3.60 -7.87
C PHE A 78 -16.94 3.20 -8.81
N LYS A 79 -16.66 2.31 -9.77
CA LYS A 79 -17.68 1.73 -10.66
C LYS A 79 -18.55 0.65 -9.99
N GLY A 80 -18.30 0.34 -8.72
CA GLY A 80 -19.00 -0.72 -7.99
C GLY A 80 -18.69 -2.14 -8.48
N VAL A 81 -17.61 -2.33 -9.24
CA VAL A 81 -17.27 -3.63 -9.83
C VAL A 81 -16.49 -4.47 -8.82
N GLY A 82 -17.12 -5.56 -8.35
CA GLY A 82 -16.44 -6.57 -7.54
C GLY A 82 -15.81 -6.00 -6.27
N LYS A 83 -16.49 -5.08 -5.57
CA LYS A 83 -15.98 -4.33 -4.39
C LYS A 83 -15.24 -5.23 -3.40
N ARG A 84 -15.86 -6.36 -3.03
CA ARG A 84 -15.26 -7.33 -2.11
C ARG A 84 -13.91 -7.88 -2.61
N ARG A 85 -13.80 -8.19 -3.90
CA ARG A 85 -12.53 -8.63 -4.52
C ARG A 85 -11.51 -7.51 -4.54
N VAL A 86 -11.93 -6.28 -4.83
CA VAL A 86 -11.05 -5.11 -4.79
C VAL A 86 -10.49 -4.88 -3.38
N TYR A 87 -11.32 -4.97 -2.34
CA TYR A 87 -10.85 -4.87 -0.96
C TYR A 87 -9.86 -5.98 -0.60
N LEU A 88 -10.17 -7.23 -0.96
CA LEU A 88 -9.27 -8.35 -0.71
C LEU A 88 -7.91 -8.18 -1.41
N LEU A 89 -7.91 -7.76 -2.69
CA LEU A 89 -6.68 -7.50 -3.43
C LEU A 89 -5.90 -6.33 -2.83
N GLY A 90 -6.58 -5.27 -2.40
CA GLY A 90 -5.95 -4.15 -1.70
C GLY A 90 -5.33 -4.56 -0.37
N ILE A 91 -6.02 -5.37 0.44
CA ILE A 91 -5.48 -5.93 1.70
C ILE A 91 -4.22 -6.76 1.40
N ALA A 92 -4.29 -7.65 0.41
CA ALA A 92 -3.15 -8.47 0.02
C ALA A 92 -1.96 -7.60 -0.42
N LEU A 93 -2.21 -6.57 -1.23
CA LEU A 93 -1.17 -5.66 -1.70
C LEU A 93 -0.53 -4.86 -0.57
N MET A 94 -1.32 -4.31 0.37
CA MET A 94 -0.77 -3.62 1.54
C MET A 94 0.05 -4.58 2.41
N GLY A 95 -0.41 -5.82 2.57
CA GLY A 95 0.35 -6.88 3.25
C GLY A 95 1.70 -7.13 2.59
N VAL A 96 1.74 -7.19 1.26
CA VAL A 96 3.00 -7.32 0.49
C VAL A 96 3.92 -6.13 0.73
N TYR A 97 3.42 -4.90 0.79
CA TYR A 97 4.28 -3.74 1.05
C TYR A 97 4.86 -3.71 2.47
N LEU A 98 4.07 -4.07 3.47
CA LEU A 98 4.50 -4.06 4.88
C LEU A 98 5.46 -5.22 5.16
N LEU A 99 5.09 -6.44 4.77
CA LEU A 99 5.93 -7.62 4.96
C LEU A 99 7.16 -7.56 4.06
N GLY A 100 7.00 -7.06 2.84
CA GLY A 100 8.11 -6.84 1.91
C GLY A 100 9.11 -5.84 2.43
N TYR A 101 8.67 -4.74 3.07
CA TYR A 101 9.57 -3.78 3.72
C TYR A 101 10.39 -4.44 4.83
N VAL A 102 9.72 -5.20 5.72
CA VAL A 102 10.42 -5.93 6.79
C VAL A 102 11.41 -6.92 6.20
N ALA A 103 10.98 -7.73 5.22
CA ALA A 103 11.84 -8.73 4.59
C ALA A 103 13.03 -8.09 3.87
N TRP A 104 12.82 -6.98 3.15
CA TRP A 104 13.86 -6.23 2.44
C TRP A 104 14.99 -5.79 3.37
N HIS A 105 14.64 -5.26 4.54
CA HIS A 105 15.58 -4.75 5.53
C HIS A 105 16.04 -5.80 6.56
N THR A 106 15.69 -7.08 6.36
CA THR A 106 16.11 -8.17 7.26
C THR A 106 16.63 -9.36 6.49
N VAL A 107 15.76 -10.24 6.00
CA VAL A 107 16.15 -11.54 5.42
C VAL A 107 16.58 -11.48 3.96
N LEU A 108 16.36 -10.35 3.28
CA LEU A 108 16.73 -10.16 1.88
C LEU A 108 17.94 -9.23 1.70
N ASP A 109 18.53 -8.72 2.77
CA ASP A 109 19.72 -7.84 2.78
C ASP A 109 19.72 -6.77 1.70
N HIS A 110 18.67 -5.97 1.69
CA HIS A 110 18.51 -4.88 0.74
C HIS A 110 18.49 -5.34 -0.73
N GLY A 111 18.07 -6.59 -0.97
CA GLY A 111 17.92 -7.15 -2.30
C GLY A 111 19.10 -8.00 -2.77
N ALA A 112 19.92 -8.54 -1.87
CA ALA A 112 21.10 -9.37 -2.22
C ALA A 112 20.77 -10.63 -3.05
N PHE A 113 19.51 -11.04 -3.11
CA PHE A 113 19.03 -12.09 -4.02
C PHE A 113 18.99 -11.65 -5.49
N TRP A 114 19.01 -10.34 -5.77
CA TRP A 114 18.99 -9.77 -7.11
C TRP A 114 20.41 -9.65 -7.67
N PRO A 115 20.63 -9.93 -8.96
CA PRO A 115 21.95 -9.77 -9.56
C PRO A 115 22.52 -8.36 -9.32
N HIS A 116 23.81 -8.27 -8.98
CA HIS A 116 24.57 -7.02 -8.84
C HIS A 116 24.27 -6.17 -7.59
N ILE A 117 23.45 -6.67 -6.65
CA ILE A 117 23.25 -6.03 -5.34
C ILE A 117 24.06 -6.79 -4.29
N ASP A 118 25.04 -6.10 -3.68
CA ASP A 118 25.83 -6.67 -2.59
C ASP A 118 25.06 -6.58 -1.25
N PRO A 119 25.14 -7.61 -0.39
CA PRO A 119 24.48 -7.61 0.91
C PRO A 119 24.92 -6.42 1.77
N HIS A 120 23.96 -5.71 2.35
CA HIS A 120 24.20 -4.66 3.35
C HIS A 120 23.48 -5.05 4.64
N HIS A 121 24.21 -5.73 5.53
CA HIS A 121 23.72 -6.27 6.80
C HIS A 121 23.98 -5.34 7.99
N HIS A 122 23.13 -5.49 9.02
CA HIS A 122 23.35 -5.02 10.39
C HIS A 122 23.26 -6.23 11.34
N ASP A 123 24.35 -6.99 11.46
CA ASP A 123 24.39 -8.29 12.16
C ASP A 123 24.17 -8.21 13.69
N ASP A 124 24.17 -7.00 14.25
CA ASP A 124 24.20 -6.72 15.68
C ASP A 124 22.90 -6.10 16.24
N VAL A 125 21.90 -5.84 15.40
CA VAL A 125 20.68 -5.11 15.78
C VAL A 125 19.42 -5.97 15.68
N GLY A 126 18.53 -5.92 16.67
CA GLY A 126 17.28 -6.68 16.66
C GLY A 126 16.28 -6.18 15.59
N LEU A 127 15.37 -7.05 15.13
CA LEU A 127 14.41 -6.73 14.05
C LEU A 127 13.62 -5.44 14.29
N VAL A 128 13.03 -5.27 15.49
CA VAL A 128 12.22 -4.10 15.80
C VAL A 128 13.06 -2.82 15.81
N GLU A 129 14.25 -2.90 16.40
CA GLU A 129 15.18 -1.77 16.47
C GLU A 129 15.66 -1.36 15.07
N SER A 130 15.98 -2.32 14.21
CA SER A 130 16.31 -2.08 12.81
C SER A 130 15.17 -1.38 12.07
N MET A 131 13.92 -1.83 12.23
CA MET A 131 12.78 -1.19 11.55
C MET A 131 12.54 0.23 12.05
N VAL A 132 12.63 0.46 13.37
CA VAL A 132 12.49 1.81 13.94
C VAL A 132 13.58 2.73 13.41
N ALA A 133 14.83 2.27 13.36
CA ALA A 133 15.94 3.05 12.83
C ALA A 133 15.72 3.43 11.35
N HIS A 134 15.29 2.49 10.51
CA HIS A 134 15.02 2.76 9.10
C HIS A 134 13.86 3.75 8.90
N LEU A 135 12.76 3.60 9.64
CA LEU A 135 11.62 4.52 9.54
C LEU A 135 11.97 5.92 10.08
N GLN A 136 12.85 6.02 11.07
CA GLN A 136 13.32 7.32 11.57
C GLN A 136 14.29 8.00 10.60
N ALA A 137 15.09 7.23 9.87
CA ALA A 137 16.04 7.73 8.89
C ALA A 137 15.36 8.16 7.57
N ASP A 138 14.25 7.52 7.20
CA ASP A 138 13.52 7.80 5.96
C ASP A 138 12.08 8.23 6.24
N THR A 139 11.85 9.54 6.11
CA THR A 139 10.52 10.14 6.30
C THR A 139 9.51 9.65 5.27
N ILE A 140 9.93 9.38 4.03
CA ILE A 140 9.04 8.89 2.97
C ILE A 140 8.61 7.46 3.30
N ALA A 141 9.55 6.60 3.70
CA ALA A 141 9.23 5.26 4.19
C ALA A 141 8.25 5.33 5.37
N MET A 142 8.50 6.19 6.36
CA MET A 142 7.61 6.34 7.52
C MET A 142 6.18 6.74 7.12
N VAL A 143 6.04 7.75 6.26
CA VAL A 143 4.74 8.20 5.76
C VAL A 143 4.06 7.09 4.95
N SER A 144 4.79 6.40 4.08
CA SER A 144 4.27 5.30 3.26
C SER A 144 3.77 4.15 4.13
N LYS A 145 4.59 3.63 5.06
CA LYS A 145 4.20 2.50 5.91
C LYS A 145 3.04 2.84 6.84
N THR A 146 2.96 4.09 7.30
CA THR A 146 1.80 4.56 8.08
C THR A 146 0.54 4.57 7.21
N ALA A 147 0.60 5.15 6.02
CA ALA A 147 -0.53 5.21 5.09
C ALA A 147 -1.01 3.81 4.66
N GLU A 148 -0.07 2.91 4.35
CA GLU A 148 -0.35 1.52 3.99
C GLU A 148 -1.01 0.75 5.13
N THR A 149 -0.54 0.93 6.37
CA THR A 149 -1.11 0.27 7.56
C THR A 149 -2.54 0.74 7.81
N VAL A 150 -2.78 2.05 7.76
CA VAL A 150 -4.13 2.60 7.94
C VAL A 150 -5.04 2.15 6.79
N LEU A 151 -4.55 2.09 5.56
CA LEU A 151 -5.33 1.63 4.41
C LEU A 151 -5.69 0.15 4.54
N LEU A 152 -4.73 -0.70 4.94
CA LEU A 152 -4.98 -2.11 5.21
C LEU A 152 -6.11 -2.29 6.22
N PHE A 153 -6.06 -1.52 7.32
CA PHE A 153 -7.10 -1.57 8.34
C PHE A 153 -8.47 -1.15 7.79
N LEU A 154 -8.55 -0.01 7.08
CA LEU A 154 -9.81 0.45 6.48
C LEU A 154 -10.37 -0.53 5.46
N LEU A 155 -9.54 -1.12 4.61
CA LEU A 155 -9.95 -2.13 3.64
C LEU A 155 -10.42 -3.42 4.33
N ALA A 156 -9.78 -3.83 5.42
CA ALA A 156 -10.20 -5.00 6.19
C ALA A 156 -11.57 -4.78 6.85
N VAL A 157 -11.82 -3.58 7.40
CA VAL A 157 -13.14 -3.19 7.92
C VAL A 157 -14.17 -3.22 6.79
N LEU A 158 -13.91 -2.53 5.68
CA LEU A 158 -14.81 -2.51 4.51
C LEU A 158 -15.06 -3.91 3.95
N TYR A 159 -14.07 -4.79 3.89
CA TYR A 159 -14.26 -6.17 3.45
C TYR A 159 -15.26 -6.95 4.32
N GLY A 160 -15.31 -6.65 5.63
CA GLY A 160 -16.23 -7.28 6.57
C GLY A 160 -17.61 -6.63 6.65
N THR A 161 -17.70 -5.31 6.46
CA THR A 161 -18.95 -4.54 6.67
C THR A 161 -19.64 -4.12 5.39
N ASP A 162 -18.89 -3.91 4.31
CA ASP A 162 -19.40 -3.42 3.03
C ASP A 162 -19.84 -4.60 2.14
N VAL A 163 -20.72 -5.42 2.71
CA VAL A 163 -21.25 -6.63 2.07
C VAL A 163 -22.45 -6.24 1.21
N GLU A 164 -22.16 -5.77 0.00
CA GLU A 164 -23.07 -5.77 -1.16
C GLU A 164 -22.61 -6.80 -2.20
#